data_AF-A0A950Y835-F1
#
_entry.id   AF-A0A950Y835-F1
#
_cell.length_a   1.000
_cell.length_b   1.000
_cell.length_c   1.000
_cell.angle_alpha   90.00
_cell.angle_beta   90.00
_cell.angle_gamma   90.00
#
_symmetry.space_group_name_H-M   'P 1'
#
loop_
_entity.id
_entity.type
_entity.pdbx_description
1 polymer ?
#
loop_
_entity_poly.entity_id
_entity_poly.type
_entity_poly.pdbx_seq_one_letter_code
_entity_poly.pdbx_strand_id
1 'polypeptide(L)'
;MLDTRSSSGQFSGTLLVNVAASGCGASSAAQAFALNATVVPPAALTYLTLWPNGATLPNVSTLNAPDGAVTSNMAFVSSTNGNIDAFASNPTQLIIDISGFFAP
;
A
#
# COMPACT_ATOMS: atom_id res chain seq x y z
N MET A 1 -6.98 -9.69 -1.20
CA MET A 1 -6.21 -8.96 -0.18
C MET A 1 -4.76 -9.27 -0.44
N LEU A 2 -3.88 -8.27 -0.34
CA LEU A 2 -2.44 -8.49 -0.38
C LEU A 2 -1.90 -8.36 1.03
N ASP A 3 -1.11 -9.33 1.48
CA ASP A 3 -0.59 -9.39 2.84
C ASP A 3 0.91 -9.71 2.81
N THR A 4 1.74 -8.75 3.24
CA THR A 4 3.19 -8.97 3.29
C THR A 4 3.59 -9.93 4.40
N ARG A 5 2.75 -10.14 5.43
CA ARG A 5 3.06 -11.05 6.56
C ARG A 5 3.23 -12.50 6.11
N SER A 6 2.50 -12.91 5.07
CA SER A 6 2.54 -14.26 4.52
C SER A 6 3.50 -14.45 3.34
N SER A 7 4.19 -13.39 2.90
CA SER A 7 5.02 -13.43 1.68
C SER A 7 6.43 -12.90 1.89
N SER A 8 6.59 -11.64 2.28
CA SER A 8 7.88 -10.92 2.35
C SER A 8 8.28 -10.47 3.76
N GLY A 9 7.38 -10.56 4.74
CA GLY A 9 7.60 -10.12 6.11
C GLY A 9 7.54 -8.60 6.28
N GLN A 10 8.37 -8.09 7.18
CA GLN A 10 8.55 -6.66 7.39
C GLN A 10 9.36 -6.04 6.25
N PHE A 11 9.00 -4.83 5.83
CA PHE A 11 9.77 -4.04 4.87
C PHE A 11 10.00 -2.62 5.40
N SER A 12 11.06 -2.00 4.89
CA SER A 12 11.36 -0.57 5.02
C SER A 12 11.91 -0.08 3.69
N GLY A 13 11.63 1.15 3.31
CA GLY A 13 11.87 1.63 1.95
C GLY A 13 10.72 1.27 1.01
N THR A 14 11.00 1.26 -0.29
CA THR A 14 9.97 1.05 -1.33
C THR A 14 9.70 -0.43 -1.58
N LEU A 15 8.42 -0.77 -1.64
CA LEU A 15 7.88 -2.07 -2.02
C LEU A 15 6.94 -1.89 -3.22
N LEU A 16 7.22 -2.64 -4.29
CA LEU A 16 6.30 -2.76 -5.42
C LEU A 16 5.10 -3.62 -5.02
N VAL A 17 3.90 -3.12 -5.25
CA VAL A 17 2.64 -3.77 -4.91
C VAL A 17 1.85 -4.02 -6.19
N ASN A 18 1.73 -5.30 -6.58
CA ASN A 18 0.90 -5.71 -7.70
C ASN A 18 -0.54 -5.98 -7.22
N VAL A 19 -1.39 -4.95 -7.30
CA VAL A 19 -2.78 -5.00 -6.84
C VAL A 19 -3.62 -5.88 -7.76
N ALA A 20 -3.38 -5.83 -9.08
CA ALA A 20 -4.10 -6.64 -10.06
C ALA A 20 -3.86 -8.15 -9.88
N ALA A 21 -2.65 -8.55 -9.46
CA ALA A 21 -2.32 -9.95 -9.18
C ALA A 21 -2.83 -10.47 -7.82
N SER A 22 -3.57 -9.67 -7.06
CA SER A 22 -4.07 -10.04 -5.72
C SER A 22 -5.12 -11.16 -5.71
N GLY A 23 -5.62 -11.60 -6.87
CA GLY A 23 -6.68 -12.60 -6.98
C GLY A 23 -8.09 -12.12 -6.61
N CYS A 24 -8.25 -10.83 -6.27
CA CYS A 24 -9.53 -10.25 -5.84
C CYS A 24 -10.34 -9.59 -6.98
N GLY A 25 -10.12 -10.01 -8.22
CA GLY A 25 -10.82 -9.43 -9.38
C GLY A 25 -10.42 -8.00 -9.74
N ALA A 26 -9.30 -7.50 -9.18
CA ALA A 26 -8.69 -6.25 -9.58
C ALA A 26 -8.20 -6.34 -11.04
N SER A 27 -8.46 -5.28 -11.82
CA SER A 27 -8.03 -5.21 -13.22
C SER A 27 -6.70 -4.48 -13.37
N SER A 28 -5.83 -4.95 -14.25
CA SER A 28 -4.64 -4.20 -14.66
C SER A 28 -4.97 -2.92 -15.44
N ALA A 29 -6.19 -2.82 -15.99
CA ALA A 29 -6.72 -1.63 -16.65
C ALA A 29 -7.39 -0.65 -15.68
N ALA A 30 -7.36 -0.91 -14.36
CA ALA A 30 -7.87 0.03 -13.37
C ALA A 30 -7.05 1.33 -13.39
N GLN A 31 -7.73 2.47 -13.50
CA GLN A 31 -7.10 3.79 -13.45
C GLN A 31 -6.68 4.16 -12.02
N ALA A 32 -7.45 3.70 -11.03
CA ALA A 32 -7.16 3.88 -9.62
C ALA A 32 -7.80 2.77 -8.78
N PHE A 33 -7.22 2.52 -7.61
CA PHE A 33 -7.75 1.60 -6.60
C PHE A 33 -8.22 2.35 -5.37
N ALA A 34 -9.36 1.93 -4.83
CA ALA A 34 -9.82 2.29 -3.49
C ALA A 34 -9.33 1.20 -2.53
N LEU A 35 -8.36 1.55 -1.68
CA LEU A 35 -7.61 0.61 -0.86
C LEU A 35 -7.76 0.96 0.62
N ASN A 36 -7.88 -0.05 1.47
CA ASN A 36 -7.63 0.10 2.90
C ASN A 36 -6.24 -0.46 3.20
N ALA A 37 -5.32 0.42 3.59
CA ALA A 37 -3.95 0.05 3.91
C ALA A 37 -3.77 -0.03 5.43
N THR A 38 -3.30 -1.18 5.91
CA THR A 38 -3.05 -1.43 7.32
C THR A 38 -1.58 -1.74 7.55
N VAL A 39 -0.95 -1.02 8.47
CA VAL A 39 0.42 -1.28 8.91
C VAL A 39 0.45 -2.03 10.23
N VAL A 40 1.37 -2.98 10.36
CA VAL A 40 1.65 -3.71 11.62
C VAL A 40 3.13 -3.54 11.94
N PRO A 41 3.52 -2.36 12.46
CA PRO A 41 4.91 -2.08 12.76
C PRO A 41 5.30 -2.69 14.13
N PRO A 42 6.56 -3.09 14.33
CA PRO A 42 7.06 -3.56 15.62
C PRO A 42 7.39 -2.41 16.59
N ALA A 43 7.46 -1.17 16.07
CA ALA A 43 7.79 0.06 16.79
C ALA A 43 7.15 1.26 16.06
N ALA A 44 7.49 2.49 16.44
CA ALA A 44 6.99 3.69 15.77
C ALA A 44 7.29 3.67 14.26
N LEU A 45 6.26 3.93 13.45
CA LEU A 45 6.37 4.19 12.02
C LEU A 45 6.07 5.67 11.77
N THR A 46 7.07 6.43 11.33
CA THR A 46 6.90 7.85 11.02
C THR A 46 5.82 8.04 9.97
N TYR A 47 5.91 7.33 8.83
CA TYR A 47 4.87 7.35 7.82
C TYR A 47 4.93 6.16 6.85
N LEU A 48 3.78 5.87 6.25
CA LEU A 48 3.62 5.08 5.03
C LEU A 48 3.14 6.01 3.90
N THR A 49 3.68 5.85 2.69
CA THR A 49 3.19 6.53 1.49
C THR A 49 2.78 5.50 0.44
N LEU A 50 1.64 5.71 -0.21
CA LEU A 50 1.19 4.94 -1.37
C LEU A 50 1.07 5.85 -2.59
N TRP A 51 1.58 5.43 -3.74
CA TRP A 51 1.53 6.21 -4.96
C TRP A 51 1.56 5.33 -6.23
N PRO A 52 1.28 5.90 -7.42
CA PRO A 52 1.27 5.14 -8.66
C PRO A 52 2.67 4.64 -9.02
N ASN A 53 2.78 3.38 -9.43
CA ASN A 53 4.07 2.82 -9.80
C ASN A 53 4.71 3.57 -10.98
N GLY A 54 6.02 3.82 -10.90
CA GLY A 54 6.79 4.55 -11.90
C GLY A 54 6.75 6.07 -11.76
N ALA A 55 5.93 6.62 -10.87
CA ALA A 55 6.03 8.02 -10.46
C ALA A 55 7.13 8.22 -9.40
N THR A 56 7.66 9.44 -9.31
CA THR A 56 8.61 9.82 -8.25
C THR A 56 7.94 9.76 -6.88
N LEU A 57 8.64 9.21 -5.87
CA LEU A 57 8.17 9.16 -4.48
C LEU A 57 7.69 10.55 -4.03
N PRO A 58 6.39 10.73 -3.73
CA PRO A 58 5.88 12.02 -3.29
C PRO A 58 6.21 12.26 -1.81
N ASN A 59 6.38 13.53 -1.44
CA ASN A 59 6.61 13.93 -0.04
C ASN A 59 5.27 14.11 0.70
N VAL A 60 4.50 13.03 0.81
CA VAL A 60 3.19 12.99 1.49
C VAL A 60 3.08 11.70 2.30
N SER A 61 2.28 11.71 3.38
CA SER A 61 1.96 10.51 4.15
C SER A 61 0.52 10.05 3.88
N THR A 62 0.38 8.76 3.61
CA THR A 62 -0.92 8.08 3.56
C THR A 62 -1.40 7.73 4.96
N LEU A 63 -0.51 7.28 5.84
CA LEU A 63 -0.80 7.09 7.27
C LEU A 63 0.47 7.24 8.10
N ASN A 64 0.30 7.44 9.41
CA ASN A 64 1.38 7.53 10.39
C ASN A 64 1.01 6.65 11.59
N ALA A 65 1.98 5.94 12.17
CA ALA A 65 1.76 5.14 13.38
C ALA A 65 2.88 5.41 14.40
N PRO A 66 2.98 6.64 14.94
CA PRO A 66 4.08 7.06 15.79
C PRO A 66 4.13 6.34 17.15
N ASP A 67 3.03 5.74 17.57
CA ASP A 67 2.90 4.92 18.78
C ASP A 67 3.22 3.43 18.53
N GLY A 68 3.47 3.05 17.28
CA GLY A 68 3.69 1.66 16.86
C GLY A 68 2.42 0.81 16.90
N ALA A 69 1.24 1.41 17.01
CA ALA A 69 -0.01 0.68 16.97
C ALA A 69 -0.34 0.21 15.55
N VAL A 70 -1.09 -0.90 15.47
CA VAL A 70 -1.68 -1.34 14.20
C VAL A 70 -2.64 -0.25 13.73
N THR A 71 -2.31 0.36 12.59
CA THR A 71 -3.02 1.54 12.09
C THR A 71 -3.47 1.28 10.67
N SER A 72 -4.71 1.67 10.35
CA SER A 72 -5.27 1.56 9.01
C SER A 72 -5.73 2.90 8.48
N ASN A 73 -5.64 3.10 7.17
CA ASN A 73 -6.23 4.24 6.50
C ASN A 73 -6.74 3.87 5.09
N MET A 74 -7.86 4.48 4.71
CA MET A 74 -8.40 4.36 3.36
C MET A 74 -7.71 5.35 2.42
N ALA A 75 -7.27 4.87 1.26
CA ALA A 75 -6.56 5.66 0.26
C ALA A 75 -7.08 5.36 -1.15
N PHE A 76 -7.14 6.41 -1.97
CA PHE A 76 -7.34 6.29 -3.40
C PHE A 76 -6.00 6.49 -4.10
N VAL A 77 -5.55 5.48 -4.83
CA VAL A 77 -4.21 5.50 -5.45
C VAL A 77 -4.37 5.20 -6.92
N SER A 78 -3.92 6.11 -7.79
CA SER A 78 -3.86 5.82 -9.22
C SER A 78 -2.91 4.64 -9.47
N SER A 79 -3.20 3.86 -10.49
CA SER A 79 -2.42 2.67 -10.79
C SER A 79 -1.77 2.75 -12.17
N THR A 80 -0.59 2.16 -12.27
CA THR A 80 0.10 1.94 -13.54
C THR A 80 0.12 0.44 -13.82
N ASN A 81 -0.69 -0.02 -14.79
CA ASN A 81 -0.82 -1.43 -15.16
C ASN A 81 -1.19 -2.36 -13.98
N GLY A 82 -2.01 -1.88 -13.04
CA GLY A 82 -2.42 -2.65 -11.86
C GLY A 82 -1.41 -2.63 -10.71
N ASN A 83 -0.31 -1.88 -10.83
CA ASN A 83 0.71 -1.73 -9.81
C ASN A 83 0.61 -0.36 -9.10
N ILE A 84 1.00 -0.36 -7.83
CA ILE A 84 1.29 0.81 -7.01
C ILE A 84 2.62 0.59 -6.29
N ASP A 85 3.21 1.65 -5.77
CA ASP A 85 4.36 1.56 -4.87
C ASP A 85 3.96 1.96 -3.45
N ALA A 86 4.58 1.31 -2.47
CA ALA A 86 4.44 1.60 -1.05
C ALA A 86 5.80 1.92 -0.44
N PHE A 87 5.91 2.96 0.37
CA PHE A 87 7.14 3.31 1.08
C PHE A 87 6.85 3.31 2.57
N ALA A 88 7.68 2.62 3.33
CA ALA A 88 7.65 2.66 4.78
C ALA A 88 8.94 3.29 5.32
N SER A 89 8.80 4.33 6.15
CA SER A 89 9.94 5.01 6.77
C SER A 89 10.71 4.14 7.76
N ASN A 90 10.05 3.14 8.34
CA ASN A 90 10.57 2.21 9.33
C ASN A 90 10.05 0.80 9.02
N PRO A 91 10.68 -0.27 9.56
CA PRO A 91 10.20 -1.63 9.36
C PRO A 91 8.73 -1.79 9.74
N THR A 92 7.91 -2.29 8.81
CA THR A 92 6.50 -2.59 9.07
C THR A 92 6.01 -3.71 8.16
N GLN A 93 4.90 -4.34 8.52
CA GLN A 93 4.16 -5.20 7.60
C GLN A 93 3.01 -4.39 7.02
N LEU A 94 2.66 -4.64 5.77
CA LEU A 94 1.57 -3.97 5.07
C LEU A 94 0.53 -4.98 4.63
N ILE A 95 -0.72 -4.69 4.97
CA ILE A 95 -1.90 -5.43 4.53
C ILE A 95 -2.73 -4.45 3.70
N ILE A 96 -3.12 -4.87 2.49
CA ILE A 96 -3.96 -4.08 1.60
C ILE A 96 -5.23 -4.85 1.27
N ASP A 97 -6.35 -4.24 1.63
CA ASP A 97 -7.68 -4.68 1.24
C ASP A 97 -8.21 -3.79 0.11
N ILE A 98 -8.71 -4.42 -0.95
CA ILE A 98 -9.24 -3.73 -2.12
C ILE A 98 -10.74 -3.53 -1.89
N SER A 99 -11.15 -2.29 -1.68
CA SER A 99 -12.57 -1.93 -1.55
C SER A 99 -13.25 -1.76 -2.90
N GLY A 100 -12.48 -1.40 -3.94
CA GLY A 100 -12.96 -1.25 -5.30
C GLY A 100 -11.90 -0.67 -6.22
N PHE A 101 -12.25 -0.49 -7.49
CA PHE A 101 -11.38 0.14 -8.49
C PHE A 101 -12.19 0.97 -9.49
N PHE A 102 -11.53 1.95 -10.08
CA PHE A 102 -12.10 2.78 -11.15
C PHE A 102 -11.67 2.21 -12.50
N ALA A 103 -12.63 1.68 -13.25
CA ALA A 103 -12.44 1.22 -14.62
C ALA A 103 -12.53 2.40 -15.61
N PRO A 104 -12.06 2.23 -16.86
CA PRO A 104 -12.33 3.16 -17.97
C PRO A 104 -13.82 3.45 -18.18
#